data_AF-A0A1G0XBH7-F1
#
_entry.id   AF-A0A1G0XBH7-F1
#
_cell.length_a   1.000
_cell.length_b   1.000
_cell.length_c   1.000
_cell.angle_alpha   90.00
_cell.angle_beta   90.00
_cell.angle_gamma   90.00
#
_symmetry.space_group_name_H-M   'P 1'
#
loop_
_entity.id
_entity.type
_entity.pdbx_description
1 polymer ?
#
loop_
_entity_poly.entity_id
_entity_poly.type
_entity_poly.pdbx_seq_one_letter_code
_entity_poly.pdbx_strand_id
1 'polypeptide(L)'
;MNLSAVPVVFYHSVKYKIKNDWVHPHIILPLKTFERHIKLFSFLKVKTFFMDDLYYHLKGDKKLPINSMVINFDDGYLDNFIFAYPLLKRYKLKATIWVNPDFVDENNNRIRPTLDDYWNGKIRLDELNQYDGFLNWEEMRLMERSGLIDIQSHTMTHTKYPISDKIVDFVSPGNKIDWLYWNLFPEDKPNFFTNPRNKIPLGYPIYESQKGNIAIKCEETGGLSQEIINYVRQNGNEKFFENKEWKKQLFSLAESLKKNNNNLYKKETEEEYISRIKEELSESKMIIEKRLGKQVNHVCWPFGGWNQITVELAEECGYLTSTVRGQKNIYKKQMYKRVDRIALDNPKYQNQLFYLYAIYKLLVYKF
;
A
#
# COMPACT_ATOMS: atom_id res chain seq x y z
N MET A 1 -12.00 29.82 -5.28
CA MET A 1 -11.82 28.36 -5.44
C MET A 1 -11.07 28.12 -6.73
N ASN A 2 -10.05 27.26 -6.70
CA ASN A 2 -9.26 26.98 -7.89
C ASN A 2 -10.01 25.98 -8.79
N LEU A 3 -10.62 26.45 -9.88
CA LEU A 3 -11.33 25.62 -10.87
C LEU A 3 -10.41 24.63 -11.61
N SER A 4 -9.09 24.68 -11.36
CA SER A 4 -8.12 23.72 -11.87
C SER A 4 -7.96 22.48 -10.98
N ALA A 5 -8.56 22.43 -9.79
CA ALA A 5 -8.38 21.31 -8.86
C ALA A 5 -9.15 20.08 -9.32
N VAL A 6 -8.45 18.96 -9.52
CA VAL A 6 -9.03 17.67 -9.92
C VAL A 6 -9.00 16.72 -8.72
N PRO A 7 -10.15 16.23 -8.23
CA PRO A 7 -10.18 15.26 -7.14
C PRO A 7 -9.39 13.99 -7.47
N VAL A 8 -8.49 13.60 -6.57
CA VAL A 8 -7.76 12.32 -6.64
C VAL A 8 -8.19 11.48 -5.46
N VAL A 9 -8.84 10.36 -5.74
CA VAL A 9 -9.42 9.46 -4.75
C VAL A 9 -8.73 8.12 -4.81
N PHE A 10 -8.63 7.44 -3.67
CA PHE A 10 -8.01 6.13 -3.63
C PHE A 10 -8.72 5.14 -2.70
N TYR A 11 -8.49 3.88 -3.00
CA TYR A 11 -8.91 2.69 -2.27
C TYR A 11 -7.70 1.77 -2.10
N HIS A 12 -7.80 0.71 -1.30
CA HIS A 12 -6.85 -0.41 -1.35
C HIS A 12 -7.59 -1.68 -1.79
N SER A 13 -8.40 -2.28 -0.92
CA SER A 13 -9.08 -3.57 -1.15
C SER A 13 -10.59 -3.39 -1.38
N VAL A 14 -11.17 -4.12 -2.33
CA VAL A 14 -12.62 -4.16 -2.59
C VAL A 14 -13.14 -5.60 -2.46
N LYS A 15 -13.97 -5.89 -1.45
CA LYS A 15 -14.38 -7.28 -1.14
C LYS A 15 -15.86 -7.51 -0.96
N TYR A 16 -16.33 -8.70 -1.37
CA TYR A 16 -17.71 -9.12 -1.18
C TYR A 16 -18.03 -9.47 0.29
N LYS A 17 -17.31 -10.41 0.89
CA LYS A 17 -17.43 -10.80 2.31
C LYS A 17 -16.09 -10.66 3.02
N ILE A 18 -16.09 -9.92 4.13
CA ILE A 18 -14.90 -9.74 4.96
C ILE A 18 -14.76 -10.99 5.86
N LYS A 19 -13.64 -11.70 5.74
CA LYS A 19 -13.28 -12.77 6.67
C LYS A 19 -12.75 -12.15 7.96
N ASN A 20 -13.07 -12.73 9.12
CA ASN A 20 -12.75 -12.16 10.45
C ASN A 20 -11.23 -12.03 10.70
N ASP A 21 -10.40 -12.66 9.89
CA ASP A 21 -8.93 -12.70 9.98
C ASP A 21 -8.22 -11.84 8.91
N TRP A 22 -8.97 -11.12 8.07
CA TRP A 22 -8.39 -10.32 6.99
C TRP A 22 -7.39 -9.28 7.50
N VAL A 23 -6.30 -9.13 6.77
CA VAL A 23 -5.21 -8.20 7.09
C VAL A 23 -5.72 -6.77 6.87
N HIS A 24 -5.75 -5.97 7.95
CA HIS A 24 -6.15 -4.56 7.92
C HIS A 24 -7.62 -4.31 7.50
N PRO A 25 -8.62 -4.65 8.34
CA PRO A 25 -10.04 -4.42 8.03
C PRO A 25 -10.40 -2.95 7.77
N HIS A 26 -9.53 -2.01 8.14
CA HIS A 26 -9.74 -0.57 7.99
C HIS A 26 -9.45 -0.02 6.57
N ILE A 27 -8.87 -0.83 5.68
CA ILE A 27 -8.61 -0.49 4.26
C ILE A 27 -9.40 -1.36 3.27
N ILE A 28 -10.36 -2.16 3.78
CA ILE A 28 -11.28 -2.94 2.94
C ILE A 28 -12.56 -2.13 2.74
N LEU A 29 -12.93 -1.92 1.48
CA LEU A 29 -14.23 -1.40 1.10
C LEU A 29 -15.17 -2.55 0.71
N PRO A 30 -16.37 -2.67 1.30
CA PRO A 30 -17.35 -3.63 0.85
C PRO A 30 -17.74 -3.39 -0.62
N LEU A 31 -17.86 -4.48 -1.39
CA LEU A 31 -18.20 -4.46 -2.83
C LEU A 31 -19.47 -3.66 -3.11
N LYS A 32 -20.51 -3.87 -2.30
CA LYS A 32 -21.77 -3.11 -2.43
C LYS A 32 -21.57 -1.61 -2.26
N THR A 33 -20.63 -1.19 -1.42
CA THR A 33 -20.30 0.23 -1.22
C THR A 33 -19.51 0.76 -2.40
N PHE A 34 -18.52 0.03 -2.89
CA PHE A 34 -17.78 0.41 -4.10
C PHE A 34 -18.72 0.55 -5.31
N GLU A 35 -19.65 -0.39 -5.51
CA GLU A 35 -20.65 -0.32 -6.57
C GLU A 35 -21.53 0.95 -6.47
N ARG A 36 -21.90 1.36 -5.25
CA ARG A 36 -22.62 2.63 -5.02
C ARG A 36 -21.77 3.84 -5.43
N HIS A 37 -20.47 3.85 -5.12
CA HIS A 37 -19.57 4.92 -5.56
C HIS A 37 -19.50 5.00 -7.08
N ILE A 38 -19.32 3.87 -7.77
CA ILE A 38 -19.23 3.81 -9.23
C ILE A 38 -20.54 4.26 -9.88
N LYS A 39 -21.70 3.79 -9.39
CA LYS A 39 -23.03 4.24 -9.85
C LYS A 39 -23.21 5.74 -9.66
N LEU A 40 -22.79 6.26 -8.52
CA LEU A 40 -22.83 7.69 -8.23
C LEU A 40 -21.96 8.46 -9.23
N PHE A 41 -20.69 8.10 -9.42
CA PHE A 41 -19.80 8.75 -10.40
C PHE A 41 -20.39 8.76 -11.81
N SER A 42 -21.00 7.65 -12.23
CA SER A 42 -21.70 7.57 -13.52
C SER A 42 -22.93 8.47 -13.60
N PHE A 43 -23.81 8.45 -12.59
CA PHE A 43 -25.00 9.30 -12.53
C PHE A 43 -24.64 10.79 -12.64
N LEU A 44 -23.49 11.13 -12.06
CA LEU A 44 -22.92 12.47 -12.00
C LEU A 44 -22.09 12.83 -13.23
N LYS A 45 -22.00 11.93 -14.21
CA LYS A 45 -21.24 12.08 -15.45
C LYS A 45 -19.76 12.41 -15.19
N VAL A 46 -19.17 11.89 -14.12
CA VAL A 46 -17.75 12.08 -13.83
C VAL A 46 -16.91 11.44 -14.94
N LYS A 47 -15.90 12.17 -15.42
CA LYS A 47 -14.90 11.67 -16.35
C LYS A 47 -13.64 11.32 -15.58
N THR A 48 -13.13 10.12 -15.80
CA THR A 48 -11.94 9.63 -15.10
C THR A 48 -10.72 9.64 -16.01
N PHE A 49 -9.56 9.95 -15.42
CA PHE A 49 -8.30 10.16 -16.12
C PHE A 49 -7.16 9.46 -15.36
N PHE A 50 -6.06 9.20 -16.08
CA PHE A 50 -4.85 8.61 -15.47
C PHE A 50 -3.97 9.68 -14.84
N MET A 51 -2.90 9.25 -14.16
CA MET A 51 -1.97 10.15 -13.52
C MET A 51 -1.20 11.04 -14.51
N ASP A 52 -0.88 10.56 -15.71
CA ASP A 52 -0.26 11.38 -16.77
C ASP A 52 -1.18 12.56 -17.16
N ASP A 53 -2.47 12.29 -17.35
CA ASP A 53 -3.46 13.32 -17.69
C ASP A 53 -3.51 14.42 -16.63
N LEU A 54 -3.47 14.02 -15.35
CA LEU A 54 -3.44 14.95 -14.22
C LEU A 54 -2.12 15.73 -14.17
N TYR A 55 -0.98 15.07 -14.35
CA TYR A 55 0.33 15.71 -14.35
C TYR A 55 0.40 16.83 -15.39
N TYR A 56 0.05 16.54 -16.65
CA TYR A 56 0.05 17.54 -17.72
C TYR A 56 -1.00 18.64 -17.49
N HIS A 57 -2.13 18.33 -16.86
CA HIS A 57 -3.11 19.35 -16.47
C HIS A 57 -2.60 20.31 -15.40
N LEU A 58 -1.94 19.79 -14.37
CA LEU A 58 -1.36 20.59 -13.30
C LEU A 58 -0.17 21.42 -13.77
N LYS A 59 0.54 20.96 -14.80
CA LYS A 59 1.62 21.69 -15.46
C LYS A 59 1.11 22.78 -16.42
N GLY A 60 -0.14 22.68 -16.87
CA GLY A 60 -0.76 23.60 -17.84
C GLY A 60 -0.64 23.15 -19.30
N ASP A 61 -0.05 21.99 -19.55
CA ASP A 61 0.16 21.41 -20.89
C ASP A 61 -1.12 20.73 -21.43
N LYS A 62 -2.08 20.43 -20.55
CA LYS A 62 -3.38 19.83 -20.87
C LYS A 62 -4.49 20.51 -20.08
N LYS A 63 -5.72 20.48 -20.58
CA LYS A 63 -6.89 20.95 -19.82
C LYS A 63 -7.89 19.81 -19.64
N LEU A 64 -8.13 19.42 -18.40
CA LEU A 64 -9.17 18.47 -18.05
C LEU A 64 -10.53 19.16 -17.89
N PRO A 65 -11.63 18.50 -18.26
CA PRO A 65 -12.99 18.98 -18.00
C PRO A 65 -13.24 19.27 -16.52
N ILE A 66 -14.20 20.14 -16.21
CA ILE A 66 -14.54 20.44 -14.79
C ILE A 66 -14.90 19.16 -14.02
N ASN A 67 -15.71 18.28 -14.62
CA ASN A 67 -16.19 17.02 -14.04
C ASN A 67 -15.15 15.88 -14.05
N SER A 68 -13.86 16.20 -13.95
CA SER A 68 -12.77 15.22 -13.96
C SER A 68 -12.46 14.68 -12.57
N MET A 69 -11.98 13.44 -12.51
CA MET A 69 -11.51 12.77 -11.31
C MET A 69 -10.40 11.78 -11.66
N VAL A 70 -9.50 11.51 -10.72
CA VAL A 70 -8.55 10.41 -10.80
C VAL A 70 -8.86 9.38 -9.73
N ILE A 71 -8.93 8.10 -10.11
CA ILE A 71 -9.17 6.97 -9.20
C ILE A 71 -7.88 6.17 -9.08
N ASN A 72 -7.51 5.82 -7.84
CA ASN A 72 -6.33 5.04 -7.54
C ASN A 72 -6.65 3.82 -6.67
N PHE A 73 -5.85 2.77 -6.79
CA PHE A 73 -5.83 1.63 -5.88
C PHE A 73 -4.40 1.36 -5.41
N ASP A 74 -4.19 1.25 -4.10
CA ASP A 74 -2.88 0.97 -3.51
C ASP A 74 -2.66 -0.55 -3.36
N ASP A 75 -1.40 -0.95 -3.23
CA ASP A 75 -0.89 -2.29 -2.87
C ASP A 75 -1.03 -3.41 -3.91
N GLY A 76 -1.78 -3.22 -5.00
CA GLY A 76 -1.91 -4.24 -6.05
C GLY A 76 -2.66 -5.50 -5.61
N TYR A 77 -3.69 -5.35 -4.76
CA TYR A 77 -4.50 -6.48 -4.30
C TYR A 77 -5.27 -7.15 -5.44
N LEU A 78 -5.35 -8.48 -5.41
CA LEU A 78 -6.05 -9.30 -6.39
C LEU A 78 -7.53 -8.91 -6.54
N ASP A 79 -8.15 -8.50 -5.44
CA ASP A 79 -9.56 -8.13 -5.41
C ASP A 79 -9.88 -6.87 -6.25
N ASN A 80 -8.85 -6.09 -6.61
CA ASN A 80 -8.96 -5.01 -7.59
C ASN A 80 -9.29 -5.58 -8.98
N PHE A 81 -8.70 -6.71 -9.36
CA PHE A 81 -9.01 -7.40 -10.61
C PHE A 81 -10.34 -8.17 -10.53
N ILE A 82 -10.59 -8.88 -9.42
CA ILE A 82 -11.79 -9.71 -9.28
C ILE A 82 -13.06 -8.88 -9.22
N PHE A 83 -13.05 -7.77 -8.46
CA PHE A 83 -14.26 -7.01 -8.15
C PHE A 83 -14.25 -5.58 -8.68
N ALA A 84 -13.15 -4.84 -8.53
CA ALA A 84 -13.15 -3.42 -8.91
C ALA A 84 -13.12 -3.22 -10.43
N TYR A 85 -12.24 -3.92 -11.13
CA TYR A 85 -12.01 -3.79 -12.57
C TYR A 85 -13.26 -4.07 -13.43
N PRO A 86 -14.04 -5.16 -13.23
CA PRO A 86 -15.27 -5.40 -14.00
C PRO A 86 -16.30 -4.27 -13.86
N LEU A 87 -16.41 -3.68 -12.65
CA LEU A 87 -17.26 -2.52 -12.42
C LEU A 87 -16.73 -1.28 -13.14
N LEU A 88 -15.44 -0.96 -13.01
CA LEU A 88 -14.82 0.15 -13.75
C LEU A 88 -15.02 -0.01 -15.26
N LYS A 89 -14.86 -1.23 -15.78
CA LYS A 89 -15.10 -1.59 -17.19
C LYS A 89 -16.51 -1.33 -17.65
N ARG A 90 -17.52 -1.78 -16.89
CA ARG A 90 -18.95 -1.58 -17.22
C ARG A 90 -19.32 -0.09 -17.33
N TYR A 91 -18.69 0.75 -16.52
CA TYR A 91 -18.95 2.19 -16.50
C TYR A 91 -17.92 3.02 -17.29
N LYS A 92 -16.98 2.36 -17.99
CA LYS A 92 -15.90 2.98 -18.78
C LYS A 92 -15.08 4.00 -17.97
N LEU A 93 -14.80 3.67 -16.72
CA LEU A 93 -14.00 4.49 -15.83
C LEU A 93 -12.54 4.04 -15.83
N LYS A 94 -11.64 5.01 -15.86
CA LYS A 94 -10.20 4.84 -15.75
C LYS A 94 -9.72 4.86 -14.30
N ALA A 95 -8.73 4.04 -13.98
CA ALA A 95 -8.06 4.05 -12.68
C ALA A 95 -6.57 3.69 -12.79
N THR A 96 -5.77 4.12 -11.83
CA THR A 96 -4.36 3.70 -11.69
C THR A 96 -4.25 2.72 -10.52
N ILE A 97 -3.50 1.63 -10.66
CA ILE A 97 -3.15 0.72 -9.56
C ILE A 97 -1.66 0.86 -9.27
N TRP A 98 -1.32 1.12 -8.01
CA TRP A 98 0.04 1.22 -7.52
C TRP A 98 0.50 -0.17 -7.06
N VAL A 99 1.58 -0.68 -7.63
CA VAL A 99 2.04 -2.06 -7.42
C VAL A 99 3.44 -2.08 -6.82
N ASN A 100 3.63 -2.98 -5.87
CA ASN A 100 4.91 -3.37 -5.32
C ASN A 100 5.36 -4.70 -5.93
N PRO A 101 6.44 -4.74 -6.73
CA PRO A 101 6.86 -5.99 -7.35
C PRO A 101 7.14 -7.12 -6.35
N ASP A 102 7.62 -6.83 -5.14
CA ASP A 102 7.83 -7.82 -4.08
C ASP A 102 6.58 -8.60 -3.67
N PHE A 103 5.40 -8.01 -3.88
CA PHE A 103 4.12 -8.63 -3.50
C PHE A 103 3.41 -9.28 -4.69
N VAL A 104 3.88 -9.08 -5.91
CA VAL A 104 3.21 -9.61 -7.10
C VAL A 104 3.21 -11.14 -7.07
N ASP A 105 2.06 -11.73 -7.34
CA ASP A 105 1.94 -13.18 -7.51
C ASP A 105 2.67 -13.60 -8.79
N GLU A 106 3.75 -14.36 -8.65
CA GLU A 106 4.55 -14.84 -9.77
C GLU A 106 3.88 -15.98 -10.58
N ASN A 107 2.74 -16.50 -10.13
CA ASN A 107 1.97 -17.49 -10.87
C ASN A 107 1.19 -16.87 -12.05
N ASN A 108 1.89 -16.69 -13.16
CA ASN A 108 1.35 -16.12 -14.40
C ASN A 108 0.50 -17.09 -15.24
N ASN A 109 0.47 -18.38 -14.87
CA ASN A 109 -0.27 -19.40 -15.61
C ASN A 109 -1.77 -19.43 -15.25
N ARG A 110 -2.19 -18.59 -14.30
CA ARG A 110 -3.56 -18.58 -13.77
C ARG A 110 -4.13 -17.17 -13.79
N ILE A 111 -5.09 -16.91 -14.67
CA ILE A 111 -5.96 -15.74 -14.57
C ILE A 111 -7.15 -16.13 -13.68
N ARG A 112 -7.36 -15.40 -12.58
CA ARG A 112 -8.41 -15.72 -11.61
C ARG A 112 -9.78 -15.22 -12.09
N PRO A 113 -10.89 -15.86 -11.69
CA PRO A 113 -12.22 -15.46 -12.14
C PRO A 113 -12.61 -14.10 -11.56
N THR A 114 -13.47 -13.38 -12.26
CA THR A 114 -13.91 -12.02 -11.88
C THR A 114 -15.44 -11.93 -11.77
N LEU A 115 -15.95 -10.75 -11.42
CA LEU A 115 -17.39 -10.47 -11.52
C LEU A 115 -17.96 -10.67 -12.93
N ASP A 116 -17.17 -10.56 -14.00
CA ASP A 116 -17.67 -10.87 -15.34
C ASP A 116 -18.06 -12.35 -15.45
N ASP A 117 -17.29 -13.26 -14.86
CA ASP A 117 -17.61 -14.69 -14.86
C ASP A 117 -18.88 -14.96 -14.05
N TYR A 118 -19.06 -14.26 -12.94
CA TYR A 118 -20.28 -14.30 -12.14
C TYR A 118 -21.50 -13.79 -12.93
N TRP A 119 -21.39 -12.63 -13.58
CA TRP A 119 -22.47 -12.07 -14.39
C TRP A 119 -22.85 -12.95 -15.60
N ASN A 120 -21.90 -13.71 -16.11
CA ASN A 120 -22.11 -14.70 -17.18
C ASN A 120 -22.54 -16.09 -16.68
N GLY A 121 -22.80 -16.25 -15.37
CA GLY A 121 -23.28 -17.50 -14.79
C GLY A 121 -22.25 -18.63 -14.72
N LYS A 122 -20.97 -18.34 -14.91
CA LYS A 122 -19.89 -19.36 -14.89
C LYS A 122 -19.44 -19.74 -13.49
N ILE A 123 -19.68 -18.87 -12.50
CA ILE A 123 -19.25 -19.05 -11.11
C ILE A 123 -20.25 -18.37 -10.17
N ARG A 124 -20.46 -18.90 -8.96
CA ARG A 124 -21.26 -18.19 -7.94
C ARG A 124 -20.44 -17.06 -7.30
N LEU A 125 -21.11 -15.98 -6.91
CA LEU A 125 -20.46 -14.84 -6.24
C LEU A 125 -19.68 -15.25 -4.97
N ASP A 126 -20.19 -16.21 -4.20
CA ASP A 126 -19.50 -16.73 -3.00
C ASP A 126 -18.18 -17.44 -3.32
N GLU A 127 -18.08 -18.09 -4.47
CA GLU A 127 -16.86 -18.78 -4.89
C GLU A 127 -15.76 -17.77 -5.28
N LEU A 128 -16.11 -16.54 -5.66
CA LEU A 128 -15.12 -15.46 -5.85
C LEU A 128 -14.45 -15.05 -4.53
N ASN A 129 -15.11 -15.23 -3.39
CA ASN A 129 -14.59 -14.83 -2.08
C ASN A 129 -13.52 -15.78 -1.52
N GLN A 130 -13.22 -16.88 -2.21
CA GLN A 130 -12.12 -17.78 -1.86
C GLN A 130 -10.75 -17.27 -2.35
N TYR A 131 -10.76 -16.31 -3.27
CA TYR A 131 -9.55 -15.77 -3.89
C TYR A 131 -9.03 -14.57 -3.12
N ASP A 132 -7.86 -14.75 -2.54
CA ASP A 132 -7.12 -13.78 -1.74
C ASP A 132 -5.68 -13.75 -2.25
N GLY A 133 -5.06 -12.58 -2.28
CA GLY A 133 -3.73 -12.46 -2.84
C GLY A 133 -3.46 -11.10 -3.46
N PHE A 134 -2.38 -11.06 -4.22
CA PHE A 134 -1.99 -9.95 -5.06
C PHE A 134 -2.21 -10.30 -6.53
N LEU A 135 -2.26 -9.25 -7.35
CA LEU A 135 -2.29 -9.37 -8.80
C LEU A 135 -1.06 -10.13 -9.29
N ASN A 136 -1.21 -10.83 -10.41
CA ASN A 136 -0.07 -11.34 -11.19
C ASN A 136 0.16 -10.47 -12.44
N TRP A 137 1.26 -10.72 -13.16
CA TRP A 137 1.63 -9.92 -14.33
C TRP A 137 0.64 -10.05 -15.49
N GLU A 138 -0.01 -11.22 -15.67
CA GLU A 138 -0.97 -11.43 -16.76
C GLU A 138 -2.30 -10.72 -16.51
N GLU A 139 -2.79 -10.67 -15.29
CA GLU A 139 -3.98 -9.89 -14.91
C GLU A 139 -3.73 -8.39 -15.06
N MET A 140 -2.55 -7.92 -14.64
CA MET A 140 -2.12 -6.54 -14.89
C MET A 140 -2.07 -6.22 -16.38
N ARG A 141 -1.50 -7.11 -17.20
CA ARG A 141 -1.44 -6.96 -18.66
C ARG A 141 -2.82 -6.92 -19.30
N LEU A 142 -3.76 -7.75 -18.84
CA LEU A 142 -5.14 -7.75 -19.31
C LEU A 142 -5.85 -6.43 -19.01
N MET A 143 -5.66 -5.91 -17.79
CA MET A 143 -6.21 -4.63 -17.36
C MET A 143 -5.61 -3.45 -18.15
N GLU A 144 -4.30 -3.43 -18.37
CA GLU A 144 -3.61 -2.42 -19.22
C GLU A 144 -4.13 -2.42 -20.66
N ARG A 145 -4.23 -3.61 -21.29
CA ARG A 145 -4.72 -3.75 -22.67
C ARG A 145 -6.16 -3.25 -22.87
N SER A 146 -6.94 -3.15 -21.81
CA SER A 146 -8.29 -2.58 -21.87
C SER A 146 -8.31 -1.06 -22.09
N GLY A 147 -7.19 -0.37 -21.82
CA GLY A 147 -7.11 1.09 -21.81
C GLY A 147 -7.83 1.77 -20.64
N LEU A 148 -8.25 0.99 -19.63
CA LEU A 148 -8.97 1.49 -18.45
C LEU A 148 -8.13 1.47 -17.18
N ILE A 149 -7.07 0.69 -17.12
CA ILE A 149 -6.22 0.57 -15.95
C ILE A 149 -4.79 0.90 -16.32
N ASP A 150 -4.15 1.71 -15.49
CA ASP A 150 -2.73 2.08 -15.61
C ASP A 150 -1.98 1.56 -14.37
N ILE A 151 -0.96 0.73 -14.56
CA ILE A 151 -0.17 0.14 -13.48
C ILE A 151 1.08 0.98 -13.25
N GLN A 152 1.24 1.51 -12.03
CA GLN A 152 2.34 2.41 -11.67
C GLN A 152 3.05 1.91 -10.40
N SER A 153 4.15 2.56 -10.03
CA SER A 153 5.01 2.10 -8.94
C SER A 153 4.43 2.43 -7.55
N HIS A 154 4.51 1.47 -6.63
CA HIS A 154 4.34 1.71 -5.21
C HIS A 154 5.65 1.54 -4.43
N THR A 155 6.82 1.72 -5.07
CA THR A 155 8.18 1.29 -4.63
C THR A 155 8.36 -0.22 -4.68
N MET A 156 9.55 -0.73 -4.33
CA MET A 156 9.85 -2.16 -4.43
C MET A 156 9.22 -2.93 -3.26
N THR A 157 9.60 -2.60 -2.02
CA THR A 157 9.46 -3.53 -0.90
C THR A 157 8.29 -3.29 0.06
N HIS A 158 7.71 -2.09 0.09
CA HIS A 158 6.61 -1.67 0.99
C HIS A 158 6.78 -2.15 2.46
N THR A 159 7.72 -1.56 3.20
CA THR A 159 8.01 -1.98 4.58
C THR A 159 8.33 -0.81 5.54
N LYS A 160 8.67 -1.15 6.78
CA LYS A 160 9.24 -0.26 7.80
C LYS A 160 10.60 -0.80 8.24
N TYR A 161 11.47 0.07 8.72
CA TYR A 161 12.76 -0.34 9.28
C TYR A 161 12.95 0.22 10.69
N PRO A 162 13.64 -0.52 11.59
CA PRO A 162 14.17 0.03 12.82
C PRO A 162 15.06 1.24 12.55
N ILE A 163 14.96 2.28 13.38
CA ILE A 163 15.74 3.53 13.25
C ILE A 163 16.62 3.84 14.46
N SER A 164 16.48 3.06 15.52
CA SER A 164 17.26 3.19 16.74
C SER A 164 17.37 1.82 17.42
N ASP A 165 18.26 1.73 18.41
CA ASP A 165 18.41 0.54 19.26
C ASP A 165 17.29 0.41 20.32
N LYS A 166 16.34 1.35 20.35
CA LYS A 166 15.25 1.39 21.31
C LYS A 166 14.23 0.30 21.01
N ILE A 167 14.13 -0.66 21.93
CA ILE A 167 13.08 -1.67 21.92
C ILE A 167 11.79 -1.03 22.46
N VAL A 168 10.69 -1.20 21.74
CA VAL A 168 9.36 -0.68 22.12
C VAL A 168 8.42 -1.77 22.61
N ASP A 169 8.61 -3.01 22.18
CA ASP A 169 7.88 -4.19 22.68
C ASP A 169 8.64 -5.47 22.25
N PHE A 170 8.07 -6.65 22.55
CA PHE A 170 8.57 -7.93 22.04
C PHE A 170 7.45 -8.73 21.40
N VAL A 171 7.79 -9.59 20.44
CA VAL A 171 6.82 -10.51 19.83
C VAL A 171 6.30 -11.48 20.90
N SER A 172 4.99 -11.48 21.10
CA SER A 172 4.26 -12.34 22.03
C SER A 172 3.08 -13.02 21.32
N PRO A 173 2.47 -14.07 21.91
CA PRO A 173 1.34 -14.78 21.30
C PRO A 173 0.20 -13.82 20.89
N GLY A 174 -0.25 -13.95 19.65
CA GLY A 174 -1.31 -13.10 19.08
C GLY A 174 -0.85 -11.77 18.50
N ASN A 175 0.42 -11.35 18.67
CA ASN A 175 0.94 -10.20 17.93
C ASN A 175 0.93 -10.47 16.42
N LYS A 176 0.51 -9.45 15.65
CA LYS A 176 0.58 -9.44 14.19
C LYS A 176 1.34 -8.19 13.76
N ILE A 177 2.56 -8.36 13.25
CA ILE A 177 3.46 -7.25 12.92
C ILE A 177 3.95 -7.47 11.49
N ASP A 178 3.11 -7.07 10.55
CA ASP A 178 3.25 -7.47 9.15
C ASP A 178 4.57 -6.96 8.54
N TRP A 179 4.97 -5.71 8.81
CA TRP A 179 6.26 -5.17 8.32
C TRP A 179 7.48 -5.92 8.85
N LEU A 180 7.43 -6.45 10.08
CA LEU A 180 8.53 -7.23 10.65
C LEU A 180 8.57 -8.61 10.00
N TYR A 181 7.41 -9.24 9.81
CA TYR A 181 7.29 -10.49 9.05
C TYR A 181 7.87 -10.34 7.64
N TRP A 182 7.50 -9.27 6.94
CA TRP A 182 7.97 -8.98 5.58
C TRP A 182 9.48 -8.77 5.47
N ASN A 183 10.12 -8.23 6.52
CA ASN A 183 11.57 -8.05 6.52
C ASN A 183 12.32 -9.35 6.85
N LEU A 184 11.74 -10.20 7.70
CA LEU A 184 12.36 -11.48 8.09
C LEU A 184 12.15 -12.58 7.05
N PHE A 185 11.05 -12.52 6.30
CA PHE A 185 10.65 -13.51 5.30
C PHE A 185 10.18 -12.81 4.02
N PRO A 186 11.05 -12.06 3.32
CA PRO A 186 10.68 -11.31 2.12
C PRO A 186 10.11 -12.19 1.00
N GLU A 187 10.57 -13.43 0.87
CA GLU A 187 10.09 -14.43 -0.09
C GLU A 187 8.62 -14.83 0.12
N ASP A 188 8.10 -14.63 1.33
CA ASP A 188 6.72 -14.92 1.66
C ASP A 188 5.74 -13.81 1.24
N LYS A 189 6.22 -12.62 0.84
CA LYS A 189 5.38 -11.46 0.53
C LYS A 189 4.29 -11.74 -0.54
N PRO A 190 4.56 -12.41 -1.68
CA PRO A 190 3.51 -12.76 -2.63
C PRO A 190 2.42 -13.67 -2.05
N ASN A 191 2.80 -14.48 -1.05
CA ASN A 191 1.95 -15.46 -0.38
C ASN A 191 1.50 -14.99 1.01
N PHE A 192 1.59 -13.69 1.29
CA PHE A 192 1.34 -13.13 2.61
C PHE A 192 -0.06 -13.44 3.16
N PHE A 193 -1.05 -13.64 2.27
CA PHE A 193 -2.41 -13.99 2.65
C PHE A 193 -2.62 -15.46 3.01
N THR A 194 -1.76 -16.35 2.55
CA THR A 194 -1.86 -17.79 2.77
C THR A 194 -0.88 -18.29 3.83
N ASN A 195 0.19 -17.54 4.11
CA ASN A 195 1.21 -17.93 5.07
C ASN A 195 0.85 -17.54 6.51
N PRO A 196 1.12 -18.42 7.49
CA PRO A 196 0.82 -18.11 8.87
C PRO A 196 1.84 -17.10 9.43
N ARG A 197 1.33 -16.01 10.01
CA ARG A 197 2.13 -14.90 10.56
C ARG A 197 2.85 -15.23 11.87
N ASN A 198 2.69 -16.45 12.39
CA ASN A 198 3.34 -16.94 13.61
C ASN A 198 4.78 -17.42 13.38
N LYS A 199 5.37 -17.23 12.18
CA LYS A 199 6.78 -17.56 11.92
C LYS A 199 7.77 -16.66 12.65
N ILE A 200 7.37 -15.44 13.06
CA ILE A 200 8.25 -14.58 13.83
C ILE A 200 8.49 -15.20 15.22
N PRO A 201 9.74 -15.45 15.64
CA PRO A 201 10.02 -16.07 16.92
C PRO A 201 9.45 -15.28 18.10
N LEU A 202 8.87 -15.99 19.07
CA LEU A 202 8.46 -15.37 20.33
C LEU A 202 9.68 -14.79 21.06
N GLY A 203 9.50 -13.61 21.63
CA GLY A 203 10.58 -12.84 22.25
C GLY A 203 11.39 -11.98 21.28
N TYR A 204 11.17 -12.06 19.97
CA TYR A 204 11.87 -11.21 19.01
C TYR A 204 11.66 -9.72 19.37
N PRO A 205 12.71 -8.91 19.54
CA PRO A 205 12.55 -7.51 19.91
C PRO A 205 11.92 -6.68 18.81
N ILE A 206 10.93 -5.87 19.18
CA ILE A 206 10.27 -4.92 18.28
C ILE A 206 10.91 -3.57 18.55
N TYR A 207 11.66 -3.05 17.57
CA TYR A 207 12.34 -1.76 17.67
C TYR A 207 11.45 -0.59 17.24
N GLU A 208 11.76 0.59 17.75
CA GLU A 208 11.25 1.85 17.24
C GLU A 208 11.57 1.94 15.74
N SER A 209 10.53 2.15 14.92
CA SER A 209 10.60 1.99 13.48
C SER A 209 9.92 3.12 12.73
N GLN A 210 10.36 3.31 11.49
CA GLN A 210 9.84 4.32 10.57
C GLN A 210 9.54 3.69 9.20
N LYS A 211 8.72 4.37 8.40
CA LYS A 211 8.34 3.94 7.05
C LYS A 211 9.59 3.83 6.17
N GLY A 212 9.72 2.73 5.42
CA GLY A 212 10.99 2.33 4.78
C GLY A 212 11.59 3.37 3.84
N ASN A 213 10.74 4.14 3.15
CA ASN A 213 11.17 5.21 2.23
C ASN A 213 11.95 6.33 2.93
N ILE A 214 11.69 6.57 4.22
CA ILE A 214 12.28 7.70 4.97
C ILE A 214 13.10 7.25 6.18
N ALA A 215 13.12 5.95 6.47
CA ALA A 215 13.89 5.40 7.58
C ALA A 215 15.37 5.38 7.18
N ILE A 216 16.23 5.94 8.03
CA ILE A 216 17.66 5.62 8.03
C ILE A 216 17.81 4.44 8.99
N LYS A 217 18.23 3.28 8.47
CA LYS A 217 18.15 2.04 9.24
C LYS A 217 19.10 2.02 10.43
N CYS A 218 18.68 1.34 11.49
CA CYS A 218 19.54 0.89 12.57
C CYS A 218 19.33 -0.62 12.74
N GLU A 219 20.20 -1.43 12.15
CA GLU A 219 20.05 -2.88 12.12
C GLU A 219 20.76 -3.52 13.32
N GLU A 220 20.12 -4.51 13.93
CA GLU A 220 20.74 -5.31 14.99
C GLU A 220 21.65 -6.37 14.35
N THR A 221 22.93 -6.35 14.70
CA THR A 221 23.97 -7.19 14.08
C THR A 221 24.76 -8.04 15.07
N GLY A 222 24.52 -7.89 16.37
CA GLY A 222 25.35 -8.47 17.42
C GLY A 222 24.74 -9.66 18.17
N GLY A 223 23.62 -10.22 17.69
CA GLY A 223 22.98 -11.42 18.21
C GLY A 223 22.03 -11.19 19.40
N LEU A 224 21.72 -9.94 19.75
CA LEU A 224 20.84 -9.64 20.89
C LEU A 224 19.45 -10.26 20.71
N SER A 225 18.88 -10.19 19.50
CA SER A 225 17.58 -10.79 19.22
C SER A 225 17.60 -12.29 19.48
N GLN A 226 18.67 -12.98 19.07
CA GLN A 226 18.81 -14.42 19.20
C GLN A 226 18.92 -14.85 20.66
N GLU A 227 19.66 -14.11 21.49
CA GLU A 227 19.78 -14.38 22.93
C GLU A 227 18.42 -14.27 23.64
N ILE A 228 17.63 -13.23 23.32
CA ILE A 228 16.31 -13.04 23.93
C ILE A 228 15.33 -14.13 23.47
N ILE A 229 15.35 -14.49 22.18
CA ILE A 229 14.54 -15.61 21.65
C ILE A 229 14.91 -16.92 22.35
N ASN A 230 16.20 -17.19 22.54
CA ASN A 230 16.68 -18.38 23.24
C ASN A 230 16.22 -18.40 24.70
N TYR A 231 16.30 -17.26 25.39
CA TYR A 231 15.79 -17.12 26.76
C TYR A 231 14.30 -17.44 26.84
N VAL A 232 13.46 -16.87 25.96
CA VAL A 232 12.03 -17.17 25.92
C VAL A 232 11.78 -18.65 25.65
N ARG A 233 12.51 -19.25 24.70
CA ARG A 233 12.40 -20.68 24.39
C ARG A 233 12.74 -21.57 25.59
N GLN A 234 13.82 -21.26 26.31
CA GLN A 234 14.27 -22.01 27.49
C GLN A 234 13.31 -21.85 28.68
N ASN A 235 12.59 -20.72 28.77
CA ASN A 235 11.62 -20.44 29.83
C ASN A 235 10.18 -20.81 29.45
N GLY A 236 9.99 -21.81 28.57
CA GLY A 236 8.68 -22.39 28.27
C GLY A 236 7.95 -21.81 27.06
N ASN A 237 8.63 -20.98 26.26
CA ASN A 237 8.15 -20.41 24.99
C ASN A 237 6.77 -19.74 25.11
N GLU A 238 5.67 -20.35 24.66
CA GLU A 238 4.32 -19.77 24.84
C GLU A 238 3.94 -19.58 26.32
N LYS A 239 4.28 -20.55 27.18
CA LYS A 239 3.99 -20.49 28.63
C LYS A 239 4.72 -19.34 29.33
N PHE A 240 5.86 -18.89 28.79
CA PHE A 240 6.59 -17.73 29.31
C PHE A 240 5.69 -16.49 29.40
N PHE A 241 4.80 -16.31 28.42
CA PHE A 241 3.92 -15.15 28.31
C PHE A 241 2.69 -15.20 29.21
N GLU A 242 2.45 -16.32 29.92
CA GLU A 242 1.41 -16.39 30.96
C GLU A 242 1.80 -15.58 32.21
N ASN A 243 3.10 -15.33 32.40
CA ASN A 243 3.61 -14.52 33.50
C ASN A 243 3.33 -13.03 33.25
N LYS A 244 2.55 -12.37 34.12
CA LYS A 244 2.22 -10.94 33.98
C LYS A 244 3.43 -10.00 33.91
N GLU A 245 4.58 -10.41 34.45
CA GLU A 245 5.82 -9.63 34.46
C GLU A 245 6.77 -9.96 33.30
N TRP A 246 6.36 -10.79 32.33
CA TRP A 246 7.21 -11.20 31.21
C TRP A 246 7.85 -10.01 30.48
N LYS A 247 7.09 -8.91 30.29
CA LYS A 247 7.59 -7.68 29.64
C LYS A 247 8.77 -7.10 30.41
N LYS A 248 8.61 -6.93 31.71
CA LYS A 248 9.64 -6.37 32.59
C LYS A 248 10.91 -7.24 32.56
N GLN A 249 10.74 -8.57 32.53
CA GLN A 249 11.87 -9.50 32.43
C GLN A 249 12.63 -9.33 31.12
N LEU A 250 11.94 -9.29 29.97
CA LEU A 250 12.60 -9.16 28.67
C LEU A 250 13.28 -7.79 28.50
N PHE A 251 12.66 -6.70 28.96
CA PHE A 251 13.32 -5.39 28.97
C PHE A 251 14.57 -5.39 29.85
N SER A 252 14.50 -5.96 31.06
CA SER A 252 15.68 -6.06 31.95
C SER A 252 16.80 -6.92 31.34
N LEU A 253 16.45 -8.02 30.67
CA LEU A 253 17.40 -8.86 29.96
C LEU A 253 18.08 -8.11 28.82
N ALA A 254 17.29 -7.42 27.98
CA ALA A 254 17.82 -6.64 26.87
C ALA A 254 18.80 -5.55 27.34
N GLU A 255 18.48 -4.83 28.42
CA GLU A 255 19.36 -3.81 29.00
C GLU A 255 20.67 -4.41 29.54
N SER A 256 20.63 -5.60 30.15
CA SER A 256 21.82 -6.31 30.60
C SER A 256 22.71 -6.72 29.43
N LEU A 257 22.12 -7.30 28.37
CA LEU A 257 22.84 -7.72 27.17
C LEU A 257 23.48 -6.54 26.45
N LYS A 258 22.78 -5.40 26.35
CA LYS A 258 23.30 -4.16 25.76
C LYS A 258 24.54 -3.63 26.49
N LYS A 259 24.56 -3.68 27.83
CA LYS A 259 25.72 -3.22 28.62
C LYS A 259 26.97 -4.05 28.39
N ASN A 260 26.82 -5.30 27.98
CA ASN A 260 27.93 -6.23 27.80
C ASN A 260 28.47 -6.26 26.36
N ASN A 261 27.83 -5.58 25.40
CA ASN A 261 28.26 -5.57 24.01
C ASN A 261 28.03 -4.21 23.34
N ASN A 262 29.11 -3.52 23.00
CA ASN A 262 29.08 -2.20 22.36
C ASN A 262 28.88 -2.25 20.83
N ASN A 263 28.91 -3.44 20.21
CA ASN A 263 28.80 -3.62 18.76
C ASN A 263 27.54 -4.41 18.37
N LEU A 264 26.39 -4.00 18.93
CA LEU A 264 25.11 -4.66 18.69
C LEU A 264 24.34 -4.12 17.49
N TYR A 265 24.67 -2.91 17.02
CA TYR A 265 23.86 -2.20 16.04
C TYR A 265 24.72 -1.53 14.98
N LYS A 266 24.31 -1.66 13.72
CA LYS A 266 24.87 -0.92 12.59
C LYS A 266 23.85 0.12 12.12
N LYS A 267 24.23 1.40 12.20
CA LYS A 267 23.45 2.49 11.60
C LYS A 267 23.83 2.67 10.14
N GLU A 268 22.81 2.78 9.29
CA GLU A 268 22.95 3.12 7.88
C GLU A 268 23.51 4.55 7.75
N THR A 269 24.52 4.69 6.90
CA THR A 269 25.08 5.98 6.50
C THR A 269 24.14 6.72 5.55
N GLU A 270 24.38 8.02 5.34
CA GLU A 270 23.57 8.81 4.41
C GLU A 270 23.74 8.32 2.97
N GLU A 271 24.95 7.92 2.59
CA GLU A 271 25.24 7.34 1.29
C GLU A 271 24.54 5.99 1.07
N GLU A 272 24.57 5.09 2.07
CA GLU A 272 23.83 3.82 2.04
C GLU A 272 22.31 4.06 1.95
N TYR A 273 21.78 5.03 2.71
CA TYR A 273 20.37 5.42 2.66
C TYR A 273 19.98 5.89 1.25
N ILE A 274 20.75 6.81 0.66
CA ILE A 274 20.51 7.32 -0.69
C ILE A 274 20.56 6.19 -1.73
N SER A 275 21.57 5.31 -1.66
CA SER A 275 21.70 4.17 -2.58
C SER A 275 20.48 3.27 -2.50
N ARG A 276 20.06 2.88 -1.29
CA ARG A 276 18.91 2.02 -1.09
C ARG A 276 17.61 2.64 -1.61
N ILE A 277 17.39 3.94 -1.40
CA ILE A 277 16.18 4.59 -1.91
C ILE A 277 16.20 4.67 -3.45
N LYS A 278 17.37 4.89 -4.07
CA LYS A 278 17.50 4.82 -5.54
C LYS A 278 17.22 3.41 -6.05
N GLU A 279 17.72 2.38 -5.39
CA GLU A 279 17.45 0.97 -5.72
C GLU A 279 15.95 0.65 -5.61
N GLU A 280 15.30 0.97 -4.48
CA GLU A 280 13.85 0.81 -4.27
C GLU A 280 12.99 1.41 -5.39
N LEU A 281 13.40 2.59 -5.86
CA LEU A 281 12.67 3.35 -6.88
C LEU A 281 12.94 2.86 -8.30
N SER A 282 14.22 2.64 -8.63
CA SER A 282 14.67 2.26 -9.97
C SER A 282 14.37 0.80 -10.29
N GLU A 283 14.53 -0.12 -9.33
CA GLU A 283 14.23 -1.53 -9.53
C GLU A 283 12.73 -1.76 -9.71
N SER A 284 11.90 -1.11 -8.87
CA SER A 284 10.44 -1.18 -9.01
C SER A 284 9.98 -0.71 -10.38
N LYS A 285 10.49 0.45 -10.83
CA LYS A 285 10.24 0.99 -12.18
C LYS A 285 10.66 -0.02 -13.25
N MET A 286 11.91 -0.44 -13.24
CA MET A 286 12.48 -1.35 -14.23
C MET A 286 11.67 -2.65 -14.36
N ILE A 287 11.30 -3.27 -13.24
CA ILE A 287 10.55 -4.54 -13.25
C ILE A 287 9.17 -4.34 -13.88
N ILE A 288 8.42 -3.32 -13.45
CA ILE A 288 7.08 -3.06 -13.98
C ILE A 288 7.16 -2.74 -15.48
N GLU A 289 8.08 -1.87 -15.90
CA GLU A 289 8.27 -1.51 -17.31
C GLU A 289 8.62 -2.72 -18.17
N LYS A 290 9.56 -3.55 -17.72
CA LYS A 290 9.97 -4.77 -18.42
C LYS A 290 8.84 -5.78 -18.52
N ARG A 291 8.10 -6.01 -17.42
CA ARG A 291 7.04 -7.02 -17.37
C ARG A 291 5.81 -6.61 -18.18
N LEU A 292 5.46 -5.32 -18.20
CA LEU A 292 4.24 -4.82 -18.85
C LEU A 292 4.48 -4.17 -20.22
N GLY A 293 5.72 -3.84 -20.57
CA GLY A 293 6.05 -3.23 -21.86
C GLY A 293 5.55 -1.80 -22.01
N LYS A 294 5.60 -1.02 -20.92
CA LYS A 294 5.13 0.37 -20.85
C LYS A 294 6.09 1.23 -20.02
N GLN A 295 5.90 2.55 -20.04
CA GLN A 295 6.63 3.48 -19.17
C GLN A 295 5.94 3.67 -17.82
N VAL A 296 6.71 3.68 -16.74
CA VAL A 296 6.23 3.96 -15.39
C VAL A 296 6.67 5.36 -14.99
N ASN A 297 5.73 6.29 -14.95
CA ASN A 297 5.99 7.71 -14.75
C ASN A 297 5.68 8.18 -13.33
N HIS A 298 4.95 7.38 -12.55
CA HIS A 298 4.41 7.83 -11.26
C HIS A 298 4.75 6.87 -10.13
N VAL A 299 4.96 7.43 -8.94
CA VAL A 299 5.18 6.65 -7.72
C VAL A 299 4.18 7.05 -6.62
N CYS A 300 3.61 6.07 -5.94
CA CYS A 300 2.88 6.29 -4.70
C CYS A 300 3.75 5.88 -3.53
N TRP A 301 3.78 6.66 -2.45
CA TRP A 301 4.62 6.36 -1.28
C TRP A 301 3.95 5.37 -0.31
N PRO A 302 4.54 4.19 -0.05
CA PRO A 302 4.09 3.27 1.01
C PRO A 302 3.81 3.97 2.32
N PHE A 303 2.67 3.65 2.93
CA PHE A 303 2.20 4.27 4.17
C PHE A 303 2.12 5.81 4.15
N GLY A 304 2.22 6.46 2.98
CA GLY A 304 2.42 7.90 2.85
C GLY A 304 3.74 8.40 3.48
N GLY A 305 4.80 7.59 3.47
CA GLY A 305 6.12 7.95 3.98
C GLY A 305 6.97 8.60 2.92
N TRP A 306 7.18 9.91 3.03
CA TRP A 306 7.98 10.71 2.10
C TRP A 306 8.68 11.84 2.85
N ASN A 307 9.79 12.31 2.29
CA ASN A 307 10.45 13.57 2.64
C ASN A 307 10.96 14.24 1.35
N GLN A 308 11.60 15.40 1.45
CA GLN A 308 12.09 16.13 0.28
C GLN A 308 13.14 15.33 -0.51
N ILE A 309 14.07 14.67 0.19
CA ILE A 309 15.12 13.83 -0.40
C ILE A 309 14.50 12.71 -1.25
N THR A 310 13.50 11.98 -0.73
CA THR A 310 12.85 10.89 -1.49
C THR A 310 12.14 11.38 -2.75
N VAL A 311 11.62 12.62 -2.73
CA VAL A 311 10.97 13.21 -3.90
C VAL A 311 12.00 13.56 -4.96
N GLU A 312 13.14 14.14 -4.58
CA GLU A 312 14.26 14.44 -5.48
C GLU A 312 14.84 13.16 -6.09
N LEU A 313 15.06 12.13 -5.28
CA LEU A 313 15.53 10.82 -5.75
C LEU A 313 14.55 10.15 -6.71
N ALA A 314 13.23 10.33 -6.52
CA ALA A 314 12.24 9.85 -7.47
C ALA A 314 12.34 10.59 -8.82
N GLU A 315 12.56 11.90 -8.82
CA GLU A 315 12.80 12.67 -10.04
C GLU A 315 14.08 12.19 -10.76
N GLU A 316 15.17 11.95 -10.01
CA GLU A 316 16.42 11.39 -10.56
C GLU A 316 16.21 10.00 -11.17
N CYS A 317 15.34 9.18 -10.59
CA CYS A 317 14.94 7.87 -11.13
C CYS A 317 13.94 7.98 -12.30
N GLY A 318 13.61 9.19 -12.75
CA GLY A 318 12.75 9.44 -13.90
C GLY A 318 11.25 9.33 -13.62
N TYR A 319 10.82 9.47 -12.37
CA TYR A 319 9.40 9.67 -12.05
C TYR A 319 9.00 11.14 -12.27
N LEU A 320 7.84 11.37 -12.89
CA LEU A 320 7.28 12.70 -13.14
C LEU A 320 6.52 13.25 -11.92
N THR A 321 5.88 12.37 -11.15
CA THR A 321 5.04 12.74 -10.00
C THR A 321 5.11 11.67 -8.92
N SER A 322 5.01 12.14 -7.68
CA SER A 322 4.72 11.29 -6.53
C SER A 322 3.35 11.57 -5.91
N THR A 323 2.76 10.58 -5.25
CA THR A 323 1.47 10.74 -4.55
C THR A 323 1.56 10.40 -3.08
N VAL A 324 0.77 11.13 -2.28
CA VAL A 324 0.71 10.99 -0.82
C VAL A 324 -0.73 10.95 -0.34
N ARG A 325 -0.94 10.36 0.83
CA ARG A 325 -2.23 10.50 1.52
C ARG A 325 -2.38 11.95 1.99
N GLY A 326 -3.34 12.67 1.40
CA GLY A 326 -3.57 14.09 1.65
C GLY A 326 -4.43 14.36 2.90
N GLN A 327 -4.36 15.59 3.40
CA GLN A 327 -5.33 16.13 4.37
C GLN A 327 -6.62 16.56 3.67
N LYS A 328 -7.72 16.62 4.43
CA LYS A 328 -9.14 16.81 4.04
C LYS A 328 -9.49 17.95 3.05
N ASN A 329 -8.55 18.79 2.60
CA ASN A 329 -8.84 19.99 1.82
C ASN A 329 -8.33 19.91 0.38
N ILE A 330 -9.21 19.46 -0.52
CA ILE A 330 -9.00 19.39 -1.98
C ILE A 330 -8.79 20.75 -2.66
N TYR A 331 -8.98 21.86 -1.94
CA TYR A 331 -8.93 23.22 -2.49
C TYR A 331 -7.57 23.92 -2.32
N LYS A 332 -6.58 23.28 -1.67
CA LYS A 332 -5.19 23.76 -1.72
C LYS A 332 -4.64 23.59 -3.14
N LYS A 333 -3.75 24.50 -3.55
CA LYS A 333 -3.08 24.44 -4.87
C LYS A 333 -2.38 23.09 -5.03
N GLN A 334 -2.86 22.26 -5.95
CA GLN A 334 -2.25 20.98 -6.27
C GLN A 334 -0.87 21.21 -6.90
N MET A 335 0.11 20.40 -6.49
CA MET A 335 1.48 20.45 -7.01
C MET A 335 1.69 19.27 -7.94
N TYR A 336 2.15 19.51 -9.17
CA TYR A 336 2.34 18.44 -10.15
C TYR A 336 3.41 17.42 -9.74
N LYS A 337 4.39 17.82 -8.91
CA LYS A 337 5.43 16.93 -8.35
C LYS A 337 4.93 16.07 -7.20
N ARG A 338 3.90 16.53 -6.48
CA ARG A 338 3.34 15.85 -5.30
C ARG A 338 1.84 16.04 -5.21
N VAL A 339 1.10 14.97 -5.45
CA VAL A 339 -0.36 14.97 -5.47
C VAL A 339 -0.92 14.39 -4.17
N ASP A 340 -1.78 15.17 -3.52
CA ASP A 340 -2.56 14.76 -2.35
C ASP A 340 -3.78 13.92 -2.78
N ARG A 341 -4.02 12.79 -2.10
CA ARG A 341 -5.13 11.87 -2.39
C ARG A 341 -6.09 11.68 -1.22
N ILE A 342 -7.37 11.43 -1.52
CA ILE A 342 -8.44 11.22 -0.54
C ILE A 342 -8.77 9.73 -0.42
N ALA A 343 -8.65 9.19 0.79
CA ALA A 343 -9.00 7.78 1.06
C ALA A 343 -10.53 7.63 1.14
N LEU A 344 -11.12 6.81 0.28
CA LEU A 344 -12.56 6.56 0.23
C LEU A 344 -12.98 5.16 0.76
N ASP A 345 -12.01 4.30 1.06
CA ASP A 345 -12.21 3.03 1.74
C ASP A 345 -12.35 3.17 3.26
N ASN A 346 -11.77 4.21 3.84
CA ASN A 346 -11.82 4.46 5.27
C ASN A 346 -13.25 4.84 5.72
N PRO A 347 -13.86 4.12 6.68
CA PRO A 347 -15.23 4.35 7.15
C PRO A 347 -15.56 5.79 7.56
N LYS A 348 -14.57 6.52 8.09
CA LYS A 348 -14.71 7.94 8.47
C LYS A 348 -14.99 8.86 7.28
N TYR A 349 -14.56 8.45 6.08
CA TYR A 349 -14.63 9.21 4.84
C TYR A 349 -15.69 8.66 3.86
N GLN A 350 -16.25 7.46 4.12
CA GLN A 350 -17.32 6.87 3.31
C GLN A 350 -18.56 7.76 3.25
N ASN A 351 -18.95 8.38 4.37
CA ASN A 351 -20.04 9.37 4.40
C ASN A 351 -19.67 10.73 3.79
N GLN A 352 -18.38 11.00 3.56
CA GLN A 352 -17.92 12.25 2.96
C GLN A 352 -18.05 12.26 1.44
N LEU A 353 -18.27 11.14 0.75
CA LEU A 353 -18.62 11.17 -0.68
C LEU A 353 -19.87 12.01 -0.95
N PHE A 354 -20.89 11.84 -0.12
CA PHE A 354 -22.11 12.65 -0.20
C PHE A 354 -21.82 14.12 0.08
N TYR A 355 -20.98 14.43 1.08
CA TYR A 355 -20.67 15.79 1.47
C TYR A 355 -19.74 16.51 0.48
N LEU A 356 -18.67 15.86 0.03
CA LEU A 356 -17.69 16.40 -0.92
C LEU A 356 -18.30 16.53 -2.32
N TYR A 357 -19.08 15.56 -2.76
CA TYR A 357 -19.75 15.65 -4.05
C TYR A 357 -20.95 16.62 -4.03
N ALA A 358 -21.73 16.69 -2.94
CA ALA A 358 -22.78 17.71 -2.78
C ALA A 358 -22.18 19.12 -2.71
N ILE A 359 -21.06 19.32 -2.02
CA ILE A 359 -20.32 20.60 -2.02
C ILE A 359 -19.78 20.90 -3.42
N TYR A 360 -19.16 19.94 -4.10
CA TYR A 360 -18.68 20.11 -5.47
C TYR A 360 -19.82 20.49 -6.43
N LYS A 361 -21.01 19.86 -6.30
CA LYS A 361 -22.20 20.23 -7.07
C LYS A 361 -22.74 21.62 -6.71
N LEU A 362 -22.85 21.98 -5.44
CA LEU A 362 -23.31 23.30 -4.98
C LEU A 362 -22.38 24.44 -5.43
N LEU A 363 -21.12 24.15 -5.74
CA LEU A 363 -20.12 25.14 -6.17
C LEU A 363 -19.94 25.21 -7.68
N VAL A 364 -20.17 24.10 -8.41
CA VAL A 364 -20.09 24.04 -9.88
C VAL A 364 -21.42 24.41 -10.54
N TYR A 365 -22.55 24.07 -9.92
CA TYR A 365 -23.87 24.60 -10.26
C TYR A 365 -24.19 25.75 -9.30
N LYS A 366 -23.59 26.93 -9.53
CA LYS A 366 -24.23 28.16 -9.07
C LYS A 366 -25.53 28.34 -9.88
N PHE A 367 -26.56 28.86 -9.21
CA PHE A 367 -27.63 29.62 -9.84
C PHE A 367 -27.09 30.58 -10.89
#